data_AF-A0A7D9MX39-F1
#
_entry.id   AF-A0A7D9MX39-F1
#
_cell.length_a   1.000
_cell.length_b   1.000
_cell.length_c   1.000
_cell.angle_alpha   90.00
_cell.angle_beta   90.00
_cell.angle_gamma   90.00
#
_symmetry.space_group_name_H-M   'P 1'
#
loop_
_entity.id
_entity.type
_entity.pdbx_description
1 polymer ?
#
loop_
_entity_poly.entity_id
_entity_poly.type
_entity_poly.pdbx_seq_one_letter_code
_entity_poly.pdbx_strand_id
1 'polypeptide(L)'
;MESSLYKESPQHSNEIASIIWQKIGSGISGDEPGIIPEVKANKKNHRFSDHIPALKKRTKNIRPIIVADMETVLINETINESHVNEIHVPYAAGFLVVNPGDDIDAKHDHEIETYFSEDHHISLIPSFQDRSNRMLLDFLERLAAVVTAKKDIRTIYFHNFSRFDGILLMKYLTTIGCGKYYFKPLLRNHRLYELRVYKSNKLLFRLRDSNNLLPQSLDKLAKVYVHN
;
A
#
# COMPACT_ATOMS: atom_id res chain seq x y z
N MET A 1 -17.17 37.81 16.66
CA MET A 1 -18.39 37.02 16.61
C MET A 1 -18.43 36.31 15.26
N GLU A 2 -18.53 34.98 15.31
CA GLU A 2 -18.97 34.02 14.26
C GLU A 2 -18.22 33.87 12.92
N SER A 3 -17.30 32.90 12.90
CA SER A 3 -17.32 31.66 12.08
C SER A 3 -18.14 31.64 10.77
N SER A 4 -17.46 31.41 9.63
CA SER A 4 -17.88 30.35 8.69
C SER A 4 -16.69 29.81 7.86
N LEU A 5 -16.24 28.60 8.22
CA LEU A 5 -15.40 27.74 7.38
C LEU A 5 -16.24 27.26 6.19
N TYR A 6 -15.86 27.62 4.97
CA TYR A 6 -16.38 26.95 3.77
C TYR A 6 -15.38 25.89 3.30
N LYS A 7 -15.81 24.64 3.52
CA LYS A 7 -15.14 23.38 3.21
C LYS A 7 -14.97 23.19 1.70
N GLU A 8 -13.89 22.48 1.35
CA GLU A 8 -13.56 21.89 0.04
C GLU A 8 -14.78 21.49 -0.79
N SER A 9 -14.76 21.72 -2.11
CA SER A 9 -15.81 21.22 -3.00
C SER A 9 -15.78 19.68 -2.98
N PRO A 10 -16.81 19.01 -2.44
CA PRO A 10 -16.68 17.60 -2.04
C PRO A 10 -16.60 16.60 -3.21
N GLN A 11 -16.89 17.00 -4.44
CA GLN A 11 -17.33 16.06 -5.48
C GLN A 11 -16.23 15.13 -6.01
N HIS A 12 -15.04 15.63 -6.37
CA HIS A 12 -13.98 14.79 -6.99
C HIS A 12 -13.28 13.85 -5.99
N SER A 13 -13.01 14.33 -4.77
CA SER A 13 -12.49 13.49 -3.67
C SER A 13 -13.53 12.45 -3.24
N ASN A 14 -14.81 12.82 -3.22
CA ASN A 14 -15.92 11.88 -2.98
C ASN A 14 -16.07 10.86 -4.11
N GLU A 15 -15.75 11.19 -5.36
CA GLU A 15 -15.75 10.24 -6.47
C GLU A 15 -14.66 9.17 -6.30
N ILE A 16 -13.41 9.56 -6.03
CA ILE A 16 -12.34 8.60 -5.75
C ILE A 16 -12.63 7.79 -4.49
N ALA A 17 -13.08 8.44 -3.41
CA ALA A 17 -13.47 7.75 -2.19
C ALA A 17 -14.66 6.80 -2.43
N SER A 18 -15.65 7.20 -3.23
CA SER A 18 -16.79 6.34 -3.55
C SER A 18 -16.38 5.18 -4.43
N ILE A 19 -15.45 5.34 -5.38
CA ILE A 19 -14.86 4.23 -6.15
C ILE A 19 -14.11 3.27 -5.20
N ILE A 20 -13.32 3.79 -4.26
CA ILE A 20 -12.63 2.97 -3.24
C ILE A 20 -13.67 2.19 -2.42
N TRP A 21 -14.71 2.87 -1.91
CA TRP A 21 -15.76 2.25 -1.10
C TRP A 21 -16.62 1.27 -1.87
N GLN A 22 -16.93 1.56 -3.14
CA GLN A 22 -17.68 0.67 -4.03
C GLN A 22 -16.87 -0.58 -4.36
N LYS A 23 -15.56 -0.44 -4.64
CA LYS A 23 -14.66 -1.58 -4.83
C LYS A 23 -14.54 -2.41 -3.54
N ILE A 24 -14.53 -1.79 -2.37
CA ILE A 24 -14.56 -2.50 -1.08
C ILE A 24 -15.90 -3.23 -0.86
N GLY A 25 -17.04 -2.58 -1.14
CA GLY A 25 -18.39 -3.08 -0.85
C GLY A 25 -18.92 -4.12 -1.83
N SER A 26 -18.53 -4.03 -3.11
CA SER A 26 -18.90 -5.01 -4.16
C SER A 26 -18.15 -6.33 -4.08
N GLY A 27 -17.16 -6.45 -3.18
CA GLY A 27 -16.35 -7.65 -3.10
C GLY A 27 -15.61 -7.94 -4.40
N ILE A 28 -15.15 -6.91 -5.11
CA ILE A 28 -14.35 -6.94 -6.36
C ILE A 28 -14.52 -8.25 -7.15
N SER A 29 -15.54 -8.32 -8.00
CA SER A 29 -15.55 -9.19 -9.17
C SER A 29 -15.63 -8.28 -10.38
N GLY A 30 -14.61 -8.31 -11.22
CA GLY A 30 -14.75 -7.82 -12.58
C GLY A 30 -15.46 -8.91 -13.37
N ASP A 31 -16.78 -8.80 -13.48
CA ASP A 31 -17.62 -9.41 -14.51
C ASP A 31 -18.96 -8.64 -14.53
N GLU A 32 -19.58 -8.58 -15.72
CA GLU A 32 -20.81 -7.85 -16.10
C GLU A 32 -21.98 -7.90 -15.08
N PRO A 33 -22.98 -6.99 -15.16
CA PRO A 33 -24.13 -6.97 -14.27
C PRO A 33 -25.01 -8.22 -14.41
N GLY A 34 -24.59 -9.30 -13.76
CA GLY A 34 -25.35 -10.52 -13.56
C GLY A 34 -26.30 -10.37 -12.38
N ILE A 35 -27.53 -10.83 -12.57
CA ILE A 35 -28.61 -10.90 -11.59
C ILE A 35 -28.08 -11.38 -10.23
N ILE A 36 -28.30 -10.57 -9.19
CA ILE A 36 -27.95 -10.89 -7.81
C ILE A 36 -28.68 -12.18 -7.43
N PRO A 37 -27.98 -13.30 -7.19
CA PRO A 37 -28.63 -14.49 -6.66
C PRO A 37 -29.08 -14.15 -5.23
N GLU A 38 -30.35 -14.45 -4.93
CA GLU A 38 -30.92 -14.27 -3.61
C GLU A 38 -30.03 -15.01 -2.58
N VAL A 39 -29.32 -14.23 -1.76
CA VAL A 39 -28.39 -14.77 -0.76
C VAL A 39 -29.22 -15.44 0.33
N LYS A 40 -29.42 -16.75 0.22
CA LYS A 40 -29.90 -17.55 1.36
C LYS A 40 -28.87 -17.40 2.47
N ALA A 41 -29.24 -16.61 3.49
CA ALA A 41 -28.42 -16.38 4.67
C ALA A 41 -28.12 -17.71 5.36
N ASN A 42 -26.96 -18.29 5.06
CA ASN A 42 -26.38 -19.31 5.92
C ASN A 42 -26.02 -18.61 7.23
N LYS A 43 -26.93 -18.68 8.21
CA LYS A 43 -26.72 -18.27 9.61
C LYS A 43 -25.65 -19.18 10.26
N LYS A 44 -24.40 -19.09 9.80
CA LYS A 44 -23.26 -19.52 10.61
C LYS A 44 -22.94 -18.34 11.49
N ASN A 45 -23.32 -18.44 12.76
CA ASN A 45 -22.88 -17.52 13.81
C ASN A 45 -21.35 -17.53 13.83
N HIS A 46 -20.72 -16.56 13.15
CA HIS A 46 -19.31 -16.30 13.33
C HIS A 46 -19.13 -15.80 14.74
N ARG A 47 -18.76 -16.69 15.67
CA ARG A 47 -18.20 -16.28 16.97
C ARG A 47 -16.90 -15.56 16.67
N PHE A 48 -16.96 -14.23 16.59
CA PHE A 48 -15.75 -13.42 16.66
C PHE A 48 -15.15 -13.66 18.04
N SER A 49 -13.86 -13.96 18.09
CA SER A 49 -13.16 -14.13 19.36
C SER A 49 -13.04 -12.75 20.02
N ASP A 50 -13.56 -12.62 21.25
CA ASP A 50 -13.46 -11.37 22.04
C ASP A 50 -12.03 -11.11 22.56
N HIS A 51 -11.12 -12.05 22.33
CA HIS A 51 -9.73 -11.96 22.73
C HIS A 51 -8.81 -12.36 21.58
N ILE A 52 -7.63 -11.76 21.56
CA ILE A 52 -6.56 -12.16 20.64
C ILE A 52 -5.97 -13.47 21.18
N PRO A 53 -6.06 -14.60 20.47
CA PRO A 53 -5.49 -15.85 20.94
C PRO A 53 -3.99 -15.73 21.10
N ALA A 54 -3.45 -16.29 22.18
CA ALA A 54 -2.01 -16.29 22.45
C ALA A 54 -1.24 -16.83 21.24
N LEU A 55 -0.14 -16.16 20.90
CA LEU A 55 0.76 -16.58 19.82
C LEU A 55 1.34 -17.96 20.16
N LYS A 56 0.87 -19.01 19.49
CA LYS A 56 1.47 -20.34 19.60
C LYS A 56 2.93 -20.25 19.13
N LYS A 57 3.90 -20.69 19.96
CA LYS A 57 5.31 -20.83 19.57
C LYS A 57 5.37 -21.63 18.27
N ARG A 58 5.65 -20.94 17.16
CA ARG A 58 5.86 -21.59 15.86
C ARG A 58 7.33 -21.93 15.75
N THR A 59 7.63 -23.22 15.67
CA THR A 59 8.94 -23.80 15.31
C THR A 59 9.28 -23.62 13.82
N LYS A 60 8.60 -22.72 13.09
CA LYS A 60 8.86 -22.52 11.67
C LYS A 60 10.02 -21.55 11.50
N ASN A 61 10.99 -21.92 10.67
CA ASN A 61 12.04 -21.04 10.16
C ASN A 61 11.46 -19.66 9.85
N ILE A 62 12.12 -18.63 10.39
CA ILE A 62 11.79 -17.24 10.09
C ILE A 62 11.90 -17.09 8.57
N ARG A 63 10.96 -16.37 7.97
CA ARG A 63 10.92 -16.20 6.52
C ARG A 63 11.52 -14.87 6.14
N PRO A 64 12.15 -14.76 4.96
CA PRO A 64 12.57 -13.47 4.45
C PRO A 64 11.36 -12.54 4.27
N ILE A 65 11.61 -11.25 4.46
CA ILE A 65 10.63 -10.17 4.29
C ILE A 65 11.21 -9.15 3.30
N ILE A 66 10.35 -8.26 2.83
CA ILE A 66 10.79 -7.05 2.13
C ILE A 66 10.44 -5.87 3.01
N VAL A 67 11.36 -4.94 3.14
CA VAL A 67 11.09 -3.59 3.68
C VAL A 67 11.10 -2.62 2.51
N ALA A 68 10.17 -1.68 2.50
CA ALA A 68 9.98 -0.75 1.42
C ALA A 68 9.58 0.63 1.95
N ASP A 69 9.86 1.66 1.17
CA ASP A 69 9.49 3.04 1.49
C ASP A 69 9.24 3.85 0.23
N MET A 70 8.55 4.99 0.36
CA MET A 70 8.28 5.90 -0.75
C MET A 70 8.46 7.36 -0.32
N GLU A 71 9.02 8.15 -1.23
CA GLU A 71 9.14 9.59 -1.07
C GLU A 71 8.16 10.31 -2.01
N THR A 72 7.58 11.40 -1.51
CA THR A 72 6.63 12.20 -2.29
C THR A 72 7.02 13.67 -2.33
N VAL A 73 6.53 14.35 -3.36
CA VAL A 73 6.55 15.81 -3.46
C VAL A 73 5.12 16.33 -3.51
N LEU A 74 4.90 17.50 -2.92
CA LEU A 74 3.65 18.24 -3.05
C LEU A 74 3.67 19.01 -4.36
N ILE A 75 2.68 18.75 -5.21
CA ILE A 75 2.48 19.51 -6.44
C ILE A 75 1.12 20.17 -6.45
N ASN A 76 1.06 21.33 -7.10
CA ASN A 76 -0.16 22.08 -7.31
C ASN A 76 -0.90 21.51 -8.52
N GLU A 77 -2.04 20.88 -8.26
CA GLU A 77 -2.98 20.44 -9.28
C GLU A 77 -4.07 21.51 -9.45
N THR A 78 -4.09 22.15 -10.62
CA THR A 78 -5.16 23.08 -10.97
C THR A 78 -6.40 22.28 -11.34
N ILE A 79 -7.43 22.37 -10.50
CA ILE A 79 -8.70 21.69 -10.74
C ILE A 79 -9.54 22.56 -11.69
N ASN A 80 -9.64 23.86 -11.38
CA ASN A 80 -10.32 24.90 -12.18
C ASN A 80 -9.48 26.20 -12.13
N GLU A 81 -9.77 27.19 -12.98
CA GLU A 81 -9.06 28.48 -13.07
C GLU A 81 -8.86 29.23 -11.73
N SER A 82 -9.66 28.92 -10.70
CA SER A 82 -9.63 29.58 -9.39
C SER A 82 -9.29 28.66 -8.20
N HIS A 83 -9.03 27.37 -8.43
CA HIS A 83 -8.73 26.41 -7.35
C HIS A 83 -7.49 25.58 -7.67
N VAL A 84 -6.46 25.76 -6.86
CA VAL A 84 -5.25 24.95 -6.83
C VAL A 84 -5.33 24.04 -5.61
N ASN A 85 -5.17 22.73 -5.83
CA ASN A 85 -5.08 21.77 -4.74
C ASN A 85 -3.65 21.23 -4.64
N GLU A 86 -3.17 21.07 -3.42
CA GLU A 86 -1.88 20.46 -3.15
C GLU A 86 -2.05 18.94 -3.07
N ILE A 87 -1.38 18.21 -3.95
CA ILE A 87 -1.43 16.75 -3.98
C ILE A 87 -0.05 16.15 -3.76
N HIS A 88 0.01 15.10 -2.94
CA HIS A 88 1.21 14.28 -2.81
C HIS A 88 1.36 13.37 -4.03
N VAL A 89 2.51 13.45 -4.69
CA VAL A 89 2.88 12.62 -5.84
C VAL A 89 4.19 11.91 -5.54
N PRO A 90 4.22 10.56 -5.59
CA PRO A 90 5.45 9.80 -5.39
C PRO A 90 6.50 10.10 -6.44
N TYR A 91 7.72 10.42 -6.01
CA TYR A 91 8.84 10.65 -6.93
C TYR A 91 9.95 9.63 -6.77
N ALA A 92 10.04 8.97 -5.61
CA ALA A 92 10.96 7.87 -5.39
C ALA A 92 10.30 6.72 -4.61
N ALA A 93 10.76 5.50 -4.86
CA ALA A 93 10.41 4.32 -4.08
C ALA A 93 11.62 3.40 -3.96
N GLY A 94 11.73 2.71 -2.83
CA GLY A 94 12.84 1.81 -2.57
C GLY A 94 12.39 0.55 -1.86
N PHE A 95 13.08 -0.57 -2.08
CA PHE A 95 12.89 -1.76 -1.25
C PHE A 95 14.18 -2.57 -1.06
N LEU A 96 14.23 -3.31 0.05
CA LEU A 96 15.30 -4.22 0.40
C LEU A 96 14.74 -5.58 0.80
N VAL A 97 15.33 -6.64 0.27
CA VAL A 97 15.05 -8.02 0.73
C VAL A 97 15.89 -8.31 1.97
N VAL A 98 15.22 -8.71 3.04
CA VAL A 98 15.84 -9.04 4.34
C VAL A 98 15.65 -10.52 4.61
N ASN A 99 16.74 -11.28 4.65
CA ASN A 99 16.72 -12.67 5.07
C ASN A 99 16.98 -12.78 6.58
N PRO A 100 16.48 -13.86 7.22
CA PRO A 100 16.78 -14.10 8.62
C PRO A 100 18.29 -14.29 8.83
N GLY A 101 18.84 -13.55 9.79
CA GLY A 101 20.26 -13.58 10.10
C GLY A 101 21.13 -12.68 9.22
N ASP A 102 20.54 -11.91 8.29
CA ASP A 102 21.27 -10.86 7.58
C ASP A 102 21.76 -9.81 8.57
N ASP A 103 23.04 -9.45 8.48
CA ASP A 103 23.57 -8.23 9.07
C ASP A 103 23.20 -7.06 8.15
N ILE A 104 22.18 -6.30 8.55
CA ILE A 104 21.62 -5.21 7.74
C ILE A 104 22.58 -4.02 7.68
N ASP A 105 23.36 -3.80 8.73
CA ASP A 105 24.28 -2.66 8.82
C ASP A 105 25.52 -2.89 7.93
N ALA A 106 25.85 -4.16 7.65
CA ALA A 106 26.91 -4.53 6.71
C ALA A 106 26.47 -4.55 5.24
N LYS A 107 25.17 -4.38 4.94
CA LYS A 107 24.69 -4.37 3.56
C LYS A 107 25.12 -3.11 2.84
N HIS A 108 25.51 -3.28 1.59
CA HIS A 108 25.87 -2.14 0.75
C HIS A 108 24.63 -1.45 0.17
N ASP A 109 24.71 -0.13 -0.04
CA ASP A 109 23.60 0.66 -0.61
C ASP A 109 23.07 0.11 -1.94
N HIS A 110 23.93 -0.51 -2.75
CA HIS A 110 23.54 -1.09 -4.04
C HIS A 110 22.66 -2.35 -3.92
N GLU A 111 22.48 -2.89 -2.70
CA GLU A 111 21.51 -3.95 -2.43
C GLU A 111 20.08 -3.43 -2.28
N ILE A 112 19.93 -2.11 -2.11
CA ILE A 112 18.64 -1.42 -2.08
C ILE A 112 18.23 -1.16 -3.53
N GLU A 113 17.08 -1.70 -3.93
CA GLU A 113 16.51 -1.40 -5.23
C GLU A 113 15.72 -0.10 -5.15
N THR A 114 16.16 0.92 -5.88
CA THR A 114 15.56 2.26 -5.91
C THR A 114 14.98 2.58 -7.29
N TYR A 115 13.94 3.40 -7.29
CA TYR A 115 13.19 3.82 -8.47
C TYR A 115 12.92 5.31 -8.34
N PHE A 116 13.26 6.10 -9.36
CA PHE A 116 12.99 7.54 -9.40
C PHE A 116 12.11 7.89 -10.60
N SER A 117 11.20 8.84 -10.42
CA SER A 117 10.37 9.34 -11.50
C SER A 117 11.21 10.02 -12.59
N GLU A 118 12.34 10.58 -12.20
CA GLU A 118 13.33 11.27 -13.01
C GLU A 118 14.13 10.33 -13.91
N ASP A 119 14.17 9.03 -13.60
CA ASP A 119 14.78 8.02 -14.47
C ASP A 119 14.03 7.90 -15.80
N HIS A 120 12.77 8.33 -15.83
CA HIS A 120 11.99 8.45 -17.07
C HIS A 120 12.25 9.81 -17.73
N HIS A 121 12.79 9.79 -18.94
CA HIS A 121 13.20 11.01 -19.63
C HIS A 121 12.01 11.94 -19.91
N ILE A 122 12.14 13.23 -19.56
CA ILE A 122 11.09 14.25 -19.72
C ILE A 122 10.60 14.39 -21.17
N SER A 123 11.48 14.17 -22.15
CA SER A 123 11.11 14.23 -23.57
C SER A 123 10.18 13.09 -24.00
N LEU A 124 10.16 11.97 -23.28
CA LEU A 124 9.32 10.81 -23.58
C LEU A 124 8.01 10.85 -22.76
N ILE A 125 8.10 11.28 -21.51
CA ILE A 125 6.97 11.40 -20.60
C ILE A 125 7.02 12.80 -19.98
N PRO A 126 6.39 13.82 -20.60
CA PRO A 126 6.53 15.21 -20.17
C PRO A 126 5.88 15.51 -18.81
N SER A 127 4.75 14.86 -18.53
CA SER A 127 4.02 15.02 -17.27
C SER A 127 4.79 14.37 -16.12
N PHE A 128 5.03 15.13 -15.05
CA PHE A 128 5.61 14.59 -13.83
C PHE A 128 4.73 13.52 -13.19
N GLN A 129 3.40 13.72 -13.21
CA GLN A 129 2.45 12.74 -12.69
C GLN A 129 2.54 11.43 -13.48
N ASP A 130 2.69 11.47 -14.81
CA ASP A 130 2.82 10.27 -15.63
C ASP A 130 4.14 9.54 -15.38
N ARG A 131 5.24 10.29 -15.17
CA ARG A 131 6.53 9.72 -14.75
C ARG A 131 6.44 9.04 -13.39
N SER A 132 5.80 9.70 -12.42
CA SER A 132 5.47 9.11 -11.10
C SER A 132 4.67 7.82 -11.25
N ASN A 133 3.63 7.84 -12.08
CA ASN A 133 2.78 6.69 -12.30
C ASN A 133 3.54 5.51 -12.94
N ARG A 134 4.47 5.83 -13.84
CA ARG A 134 5.34 4.83 -14.46
C ARG A 134 6.34 4.24 -13.46
N MET A 135 6.98 5.09 -12.67
CA MET A 135 7.90 4.69 -11.61
C MET A 135 7.21 3.72 -10.62
N LEU A 136 6.00 4.06 -10.16
CA LEU A 136 5.21 3.19 -9.28
C LEU A 136 4.82 1.86 -9.92
N LEU A 137 4.53 1.86 -11.24
CA LEU A 137 4.26 0.63 -11.97
C LEU A 137 5.48 -0.28 -11.95
N ASP A 138 6.62 0.25 -12.36
CA ASP A 138 7.87 -0.48 -12.49
C ASP A 138 8.32 -1.02 -11.12
N PHE A 139 8.18 -0.22 -10.05
CA PHE A 139 8.39 -0.64 -8.67
C PHE A 139 7.49 -1.82 -8.25
N LEU A 140 6.17 -1.74 -8.48
CA LEU A 140 5.23 -2.81 -8.13
C LEU A 140 5.46 -4.08 -8.95
N GLU A 141 5.81 -3.94 -10.24
CA GLU A 141 6.16 -5.06 -11.10
C GLU A 141 7.45 -5.75 -10.66
N ARG A 142 8.44 -4.98 -10.21
CA ARG A 142 9.64 -5.55 -9.62
C ARG A 142 9.33 -6.31 -8.34
N LEU A 143 8.57 -5.74 -7.41
CA LEU A 143 8.15 -6.44 -6.19
C LEU A 143 7.45 -7.77 -6.52
N ALA A 144 6.56 -7.75 -7.51
CA ALA A 144 5.90 -8.94 -8.01
C ALA A 144 6.89 -9.98 -8.56
N ALA A 145 7.91 -9.55 -9.32
CA ALA A 145 8.95 -10.42 -9.84
C ALA A 145 9.81 -11.04 -8.72
N VAL A 146 10.27 -10.23 -7.75
CA VAL A 146 11.06 -10.69 -6.60
C VAL A 146 10.30 -11.74 -5.80
N VAL A 147 9.05 -11.46 -5.44
CA VAL A 147 8.21 -12.39 -4.65
C VAL A 147 7.92 -13.68 -5.42
N THR A 148 7.73 -13.58 -6.74
CA THR A 148 7.53 -14.77 -7.60
C THR A 148 8.78 -15.66 -7.63
N ALA A 149 9.97 -15.06 -7.71
CA ALA A 149 11.24 -15.77 -7.66
C ALA A 149 11.53 -16.35 -6.27
N LYS A 150 11.29 -15.58 -5.22
CA LYS A 150 11.51 -15.94 -3.81
C LYS A 150 10.20 -16.28 -3.11
N LYS A 151 9.65 -17.47 -3.41
CA LYS A 151 8.31 -17.92 -2.97
C LYS A 151 8.06 -17.94 -1.45
N ASP A 152 9.12 -17.84 -0.65
CA ASP A 152 9.04 -17.78 0.81
C ASP A 152 8.70 -16.38 1.34
N ILE A 153 9.01 -15.33 0.56
CA ILE A 153 8.60 -13.96 0.84
C ILE A 153 7.10 -13.86 0.60
N ARG A 154 6.38 -13.35 1.61
CA ARG A 154 4.92 -13.15 1.52
C ARG A 154 4.45 -11.81 2.04
N THR A 155 5.34 -11.06 2.67
CA THR A 155 5.01 -9.82 3.37
C THR A 155 6.04 -8.77 3.02
N ILE A 156 5.54 -7.60 2.67
CA ILE A 156 6.29 -6.39 2.37
C ILE A 156 5.84 -5.37 3.42
N TYR A 157 6.79 -4.80 4.14
CA TYR A 157 6.53 -3.80 5.18
C TYR A 157 6.89 -2.42 4.68
N PHE A 158 5.94 -1.50 4.79
CA PHE A 158 6.15 -0.07 4.55
C PHE A 158 6.16 0.68 5.88
N HIS A 159 6.99 1.71 5.97
CA HIS A 159 7.08 2.55 7.15
C HIS A 159 5.94 3.58 7.13
N ASN A 160 4.90 3.41 7.96
CA ASN A 160 3.69 4.24 7.97
C ASN A 160 2.64 3.91 6.88
N PHE A 161 2.62 2.65 6.42
CA PHE A 161 1.65 2.14 5.45
C PHE A 161 0.19 2.46 5.79
N SER A 162 -0.18 2.40 7.07
CA SER A 162 -1.58 2.53 7.48
C SER A 162 -2.17 3.92 7.28
N ARG A 163 -1.30 4.92 7.05
CA ARG A 163 -1.68 6.34 6.95
C ARG A 163 -1.28 6.96 5.62
N PHE A 164 -0.03 6.80 5.20
CA PHE A 164 0.51 7.56 4.07
C PHE A 164 0.68 6.69 2.83
N ASP A 165 1.71 5.83 2.81
CA ASP A 165 2.04 4.99 1.65
C ASP A 165 0.88 4.14 1.17
N GLY A 166 0.13 3.55 2.11
CA GLY A 166 -0.99 2.69 1.77
C GLY A 166 -2.16 3.43 1.15
N ILE A 167 -2.39 4.69 1.53
CA ILE A 167 -3.43 5.52 0.89
C ILE A 167 -3.01 5.86 -0.54
N LEU A 168 -1.75 6.28 -0.73
CA LEU A 168 -1.19 6.60 -2.06
C LEU A 168 -1.20 5.39 -2.99
N LEU A 169 -0.72 4.23 -2.50
CA LEU A 169 -0.74 2.97 -3.25
C LEU A 169 -2.16 2.51 -3.58
N MET A 170 -3.11 2.65 -2.64
CA MET A 170 -4.51 2.34 -2.92
C MET A 170 -5.09 3.24 -4.01
N LYS A 171 -4.86 4.57 -3.92
CA LYS A 171 -5.27 5.53 -4.97
C LYS A 171 -4.72 5.08 -6.31
N TYR A 172 -3.41 4.88 -6.42
CA TYR A 172 -2.74 4.43 -7.63
C TYR A 172 -3.30 3.11 -8.19
N LEU A 173 -3.44 2.08 -7.35
CA LEU A 173 -3.95 0.78 -7.77
C LEU A 173 -5.42 0.85 -8.21
N THR A 174 -6.22 1.75 -7.63
CA THR A 174 -7.63 1.94 -8.03
C THR A 174 -7.81 2.67 -9.35
N THR A 175 -6.94 3.64 -9.66
CA THR A 175 -7.04 4.52 -10.83
C THR A 175 -6.29 4.00 -12.06
N ILE A 176 -5.11 3.41 -11.86
CA ILE A 176 -4.16 3.08 -12.94
C ILE A 176 -3.92 1.57 -13.04
N GLY A 177 -3.94 0.84 -11.91
CA GLY A 177 -3.59 -0.57 -11.82
C GLY A 177 -4.56 -1.57 -12.49
N CYS A 178 -5.43 -1.14 -13.40
CA CYS A 178 -6.52 -1.95 -13.95
C CYS A 178 -6.02 -3.09 -14.85
N GLY A 179 -6.23 -4.33 -14.38
CA GLY A 179 -6.26 -5.55 -15.20
C GLY A 179 -5.31 -6.66 -14.74
N LYS A 180 -4.09 -6.31 -14.33
CA LYS A 180 -3.05 -7.30 -14.00
C LYS A 180 -3.07 -7.76 -12.55
N TYR A 181 -3.41 -6.84 -11.63
CA TYR A 181 -3.42 -7.09 -10.20
C TYR A 181 -4.80 -6.85 -9.62
N TYR A 182 -5.15 -7.70 -8.67
CA TYR A 182 -6.32 -7.56 -7.83
C TYR A 182 -5.85 -7.27 -6.40
N PHE A 183 -6.51 -6.37 -5.68
CA PHE A 183 -6.12 -6.06 -4.31
C PHE A 183 -7.31 -6.08 -3.34
N LYS A 184 -7.06 -6.50 -2.10
CA LYS A 184 -8.06 -6.53 -1.04
C LYS A 184 -7.53 -5.82 0.20
N PRO A 185 -8.05 -4.63 0.55
CA PRO A 185 -7.66 -3.94 1.78
C PRO A 185 -8.31 -4.61 3.01
N LEU A 186 -7.59 -4.59 4.13
CA LEU A 186 -8.09 -4.89 5.46
C LEU A 186 -8.14 -3.59 6.26
N LEU A 187 -9.33 -3.01 6.33
CA LEU A 187 -9.61 -1.78 7.06
C LEU A 187 -10.33 -2.13 8.37
N ARG A 188 -9.91 -1.52 9.48
CA ARG A 188 -10.62 -1.59 10.77
C ARG A 188 -10.46 -0.25 11.50
N ASN A 189 -11.53 0.27 12.08
CA ASN A 189 -11.52 1.55 12.80
C ASN A 189 -10.83 2.68 11.99
N HIS A 190 -11.21 2.81 10.72
CA HIS A 190 -10.64 3.82 9.78
C HIS A 190 -9.12 3.72 9.56
N ARG A 191 -8.52 2.57 9.84
CA ARG A 191 -7.08 2.33 9.66
C ARG A 191 -6.83 1.16 8.73
N LEU A 192 -5.92 1.36 7.77
CA LEU A 192 -5.47 0.31 6.86
C LEU A 192 -4.41 -0.55 7.54
N TYR A 193 -4.70 -1.82 7.78
CA TYR A 193 -3.73 -2.74 8.41
C TYR A 193 -2.94 -3.53 7.39
N GLU A 194 -3.58 -3.88 6.28
CA GLU A 194 -3.02 -4.76 5.27
C GLU A 194 -3.65 -4.48 3.92
N LEU A 195 -2.84 -4.52 2.86
CA LEU A 195 -3.31 -4.61 1.49
C LEU A 195 -2.81 -5.91 0.88
N ARG A 196 -3.73 -6.83 0.56
CA ARG A 196 -3.37 -8.08 -0.11
C ARG A 196 -3.35 -7.85 -1.61
N VAL A 197 -2.26 -8.21 -2.27
CA VAL A 197 -2.14 -8.12 -3.73
C VAL A 197 -2.16 -9.52 -4.32
N TYR A 198 -2.97 -9.69 -5.36
CA TYR A 198 -3.23 -10.95 -6.04
C TYR A 198 -2.93 -10.80 -7.53
N LYS A 199 -2.50 -11.90 -8.14
CA LYS A 199 -2.33 -12.04 -9.59
C LYS A 199 -3.00 -13.33 -10.02
N SER A 200 -3.94 -13.27 -10.97
CA SER A 200 -4.72 -14.44 -11.43
C SER A 200 -5.34 -15.24 -10.27
N ASN A 201 -6.03 -14.55 -9.36
CA ASN A 201 -6.67 -15.10 -8.13
C ASN A 201 -5.73 -15.74 -7.10
N LYS A 202 -4.41 -15.72 -7.32
CA LYS A 202 -3.43 -16.19 -6.33
C LYS A 202 -2.88 -15.02 -5.54
N LEU A 203 -2.86 -15.15 -4.21
CA LEU A 203 -2.21 -14.18 -3.34
C LEU A 203 -0.72 -14.14 -3.67
N LEU A 204 -0.25 -12.97 -4.08
CA LEU A 204 1.15 -12.74 -4.41
C LEU A 204 1.91 -12.31 -3.16
N PHE A 205 1.56 -11.17 -2.59
CA PHE A 205 2.14 -10.67 -1.35
C PHE A 205 1.12 -9.84 -0.55
N ARG A 206 1.50 -9.49 0.67
CA ARG A 206 0.76 -8.61 1.57
C ARG A 206 1.60 -7.40 1.88
N LEU A 207 1.05 -6.21 1.66
CA LEU A 207 1.62 -4.97 2.17
C LEU A 207 1.10 -4.75 3.59
N ARG A 208 1.97 -4.37 4.51
CA ARG A 208 1.64 -4.14 5.91
C ARG A 208 2.40 -2.93 6.46
N ASP A 209 1.85 -2.35 7.51
CA ASP A 209 2.51 -1.29 8.26
C ASP A 209 3.48 -1.88 9.28
N SER A 210 4.77 -1.51 9.20
CA SER A 210 5.74 -1.87 10.24
C SER A 210 5.41 -1.23 11.59
N ASN A 211 4.84 -0.02 11.61
CA ASN A 211 4.50 0.70 12.84
C ASN A 211 3.37 0.02 13.63
N ASN A 212 2.58 -0.83 12.99
CA ASN A 212 1.58 -1.65 13.70
C ASN A 212 2.19 -2.86 14.40
N LEU A 213 3.40 -3.28 14.01
CA LEU A 213 4.14 -4.37 14.66
C LEU A 213 5.11 -3.87 15.71
N LEU A 214 5.72 -2.71 15.46
CA LEU A 214 6.64 -2.04 16.36
C LEU A 214 6.12 -0.61 16.60
N PRO A 215 5.24 -0.41 17.61
CA PRO A 215 4.51 0.85 17.79
C PRO A 215 5.35 2.02 18.34
N GLN A 216 6.67 2.00 18.12
CA GLN A 216 7.58 3.06 18.55
C GLN A 216 8.25 3.72 17.35
N SER A 217 8.70 4.98 17.49
CA SER A 217 9.47 5.66 16.45
C SER A 217 10.79 4.92 16.18
N LEU A 218 11.32 5.03 14.95
CA LEU A 218 12.60 4.41 14.57
C LEU A 218 13.73 4.77 15.55
N ASP A 219 13.81 6.04 15.97
CA ASP A 219 14.77 6.51 16.99
C ASP A 219 14.69 5.76 18.33
N LYS A 220 13.47 5.41 18.77
CA LYS A 220 13.27 4.68 20.03
C LYS A 220 13.61 3.20 19.85
N LEU A 221 13.28 2.62 18.70
CA LEU A 221 13.63 1.24 18.38
C LEU A 221 15.14 1.06 18.28
N ALA A 222 15.85 1.96 17.59
CA ALA A 222 17.31 1.93 17.47
C ALA A 222 18.00 1.90 18.85
N LYS A 223 17.57 2.75 19.78
CA LYS A 223 18.12 2.79 21.15
C LYS A 223 17.89 1.50 21.96
N VAL A 224 16.79 0.80 21.71
CA VAL A 224 16.44 -0.44 22.43
C VAL A 224 17.22 -1.63 21.89
N TYR A 225 17.52 -1.67 20.59
CA TYR A 225 18.17 -2.81 19.94
C TYR A 225 19.70 -2.66 19.79
N VAL A 226 20.28 -1.46 19.92
CA VAL A 226 21.74 -1.21 19.86
C VAL A 226 22.43 -1.39 21.22
N HIS A 227 21.68 -1.63 22.31
CA HIS A 227 22.22 -1.80 23.67
C HIS A 227 21.98 -3.19 24.29
N ASN A 228 21.76 -4.21 23.47
CA ASN A 228 21.81 -5.62 23.88
C ASN A 228 22.83 -6.38 23.04
#